data_AF-A0A924PYQ8-F1
#
_entry.id   AF-A0A924PYQ8-F1
#
_cell.length_a   1.000
_cell.length_b   1.000
_cell.length_c   1.000
_cell.angle_alpha   90.00
_cell.angle_beta   90.00
_cell.angle_gamma   90.00
#
_symmetry.space_group_name_H-M   'P 1'
#
loop_
_entity.id
_entity.type
_entity.pdbx_description
1 polymer ?
#
loop_
_entity_poly.entity_id
_entity_poly.type
_entity_poly.pdbx_seq_one_letter_code
_entity_poly.pdbx_strand_id
1 'polypeptide(L)'
;ELETKATQLMGHGDFIQNKVKAAHELGRYIRGEDLLSFSRDYLEKEFPGSRLLTSDRDPLEVSLELSVDGRVFFNQFITTNRLNGRTAILANVPPKLLFDNRVGSAPRGIEKVTQDHPLIRFVSERQKGAGNSPMYFPTSAIEVPRSAVDGLLPGLYVYVVMRWTLSGSRDMERLVYQARSADVSLLLEEDAAEALVNAAALSGHDWHGAKSSLDHAHCGRLQDECRADIEEQYRGAKAALDRENRDRVRAMIGSLEEDLRRRRESADARIADYEASDDPRRRRLVPMERGKLRLLTQRYEEKIAELHLKESLSASDSAVSSGVIRIV
;
A
#
# COMPACT_ATOMS: atom_id res chain seq x y z
N GLU A 1 6.14 35.51 -3.31
CA GLU A 1 6.16 34.14 -3.86
C GLU A 1 6.62 33.07 -2.86
N LEU A 2 7.62 33.32 -1.99
CA LEU A 2 8.05 32.37 -0.95
C LEU A 2 7.03 32.22 0.21
N GLU A 3 6.36 33.30 0.61
CA GLU A 3 5.35 33.27 1.68
C GLU A 3 4.10 32.46 1.28
N THR A 4 3.66 32.55 0.03
CA THR A 4 2.49 31.80 -0.47
C THR A 4 2.74 30.29 -0.54
N LYS A 5 4.00 29.88 -0.81
CA LYS A 5 4.44 28.48 -0.74
C LYS A 5 4.60 28.00 0.72
N ALA A 6 5.02 28.89 1.63
CA ALA A 6 5.18 28.57 3.05
C ALA A 6 3.85 28.33 3.76
N THR A 7 2.81 29.11 3.45
CA THR A 7 1.47 28.93 4.04
C THR A 7 0.79 27.63 3.59
N GLN A 8 1.02 27.18 2.35
CA GLN A 8 0.57 25.86 1.86
C GLN A 8 1.32 24.70 2.54
N LEU A 9 2.58 24.90 2.94
CA LEU A 9 3.40 23.91 3.65
C LEU A 9 3.05 23.80 5.14
N MET A 10 2.71 24.91 5.82
CA MET A 10 2.36 24.90 7.24
C MET A 10 1.03 24.19 7.53
N GLY A 11 0.01 24.36 6.69
CA GLY A 11 -1.25 23.60 6.81
C GLY A 11 -1.12 22.12 6.46
N HIS A 12 -0.11 21.72 5.68
CA HIS A 12 0.19 20.32 5.41
C HIS A 12 0.90 19.62 6.57
N GLY A 13 1.63 20.35 7.44
CA GLY A 13 2.32 19.77 8.60
C GLY A 13 1.36 19.11 9.58
N ASP A 14 0.36 19.86 10.04
CA ASP A 14 -0.64 19.35 11.00
C ASP A 14 -1.56 18.29 10.38
N PHE A 15 -1.92 18.45 9.11
CA PHE A 15 -2.71 17.46 8.37
C PHE A 15 -1.96 16.13 8.19
N ILE A 16 -0.66 16.18 7.87
CA ILE A 16 0.18 14.98 7.76
C ILE A 16 0.38 14.35 9.15
N GLN A 17 0.65 15.13 10.19
CA GLN A 17 0.80 14.61 11.55
C GLN A 17 -0.48 13.95 12.08
N ASN A 18 -1.65 14.55 11.85
CA ASN A 18 -2.93 13.96 12.23
C ASN A 18 -3.24 12.69 11.43
N LYS A 19 -2.94 12.65 10.13
CA LYS A 19 -3.05 11.42 9.33
C LYS A 19 -2.10 10.33 9.81
N VAL A 20 -0.86 10.68 10.18
CA VAL A 20 0.13 9.74 10.72
C VAL A 20 -0.33 9.20 12.07
N LYS A 21 -0.87 10.05 12.94
CA LYS A 21 -1.38 9.66 14.26
C LYS A 21 -2.60 8.73 14.15
N ALA A 22 -3.58 9.07 13.31
CA ALA A 22 -4.74 8.21 13.05
C ALA A 22 -4.34 6.88 12.40
N ALA A 23 -3.37 6.90 11.46
CA ALA A 23 -2.82 5.67 10.89
C ALA A 23 -2.08 4.81 11.94
N HIS A 24 -1.39 5.44 12.89
CA HIS A 24 -0.71 4.73 13.98
C HIS A 24 -1.70 4.12 14.98
N GLU A 25 -2.77 4.84 15.34
CA GLU A 25 -3.82 4.39 16.25
C GLU A 25 -4.63 3.21 15.66
N LEU A 26 -4.87 3.22 14.34
CA LEU A 26 -5.61 2.16 13.64
C LEU A 26 -4.72 0.99 13.18
N GLY A 27 -3.40 1.06 13.38
CA GLY A 27 -2.48 0.03 12.93
C GLY A 27 -2.32 -0.04 11.41
N ARG A 28 -2.55 1.07 10.69
CA ARG A 28 -2.39 1.20 9.22
C ARG A 28 -0.91 1.26 8.79
N TYR A 29 -0.09 0.41 9.38
CA TYR A 29 1.29 0.14 9.01
C TYR A 29 1.55 -1.33 9.24
N ILE A 30 2.33 -1.96 8.34
CA ILE A 30 2.68 -3.38 8.49
C ILE A 30 3.52 -3.52 9.77
N ARG A 31 3.00 -4.28 10.74
CA ARG A 31 3.64 -4.55 12.04
C ARG A 31 4.62 -5.73 11.92
N GLY A 32 5.41 -5.94 12.97
CA GLY A 32 6.32 -7.09 13.04
C GLY A 32 5.54 -8.40 13.07
N GLU A 33 4.45 -8.42 13.83
CA GLU A 33 3.49 -9.51 13.97
C GLU A 33 2.91 -9.90 12.61
N ASP A 34 2.51 -8.91 11.79
CA ASP A 34 1.96 -9.15 10.45
C ASP A 34 2.98 -9.85 9.55
N LEU A 35 4.23 -9.39 9.55
CA LEU A 35 5.31 -9.99 8.76
C LEU A 35 5.62 -11.41 9.23
N LEU A 36 5.59 -11.65 10.55
CA LEU A 36 5.83 -12.97 11.13
C LEU A 36 4.73 -13.95 10.72
N SER A 37 3.47 -13.61 10.95
CA SER A 37 2.33 -14.45 10.56
C SER A 37 2.31 -14.69 9.05
N PHE A 38 2.47 -13.64 8.25
CA PHE A 38 2.49 -13.72 6.78
C PHE A 38 3.54 -14.70 6.25
N SER A 39 4.76 -14.65 6.80
CA SER A 39 5.84 -15.54 6.38
C SER A 39 5.68 -16.95 6.94
N ARG A 40 5.23 -17.10 8.19
CA ARG A 40 4.99 -18.38 8.84
C ARG A 40 3.93 -19.19 8.11
N ASP A 41 2.74 -18.61 7.92
CA ASP A 41 1.59 -19.30 7.33
C ASP A 41 1.91 -19.85 5.95
N TYR A 42 2.61 -19.05 5.14
CA TYR A 42 3.02 -19.47 3.81
C TYR A 42 4.08 -20.58 3.85
N LEU A 43 5.13 -20.42 4.66
CA LEU A 43 6.24 -21.37 4.69
C LEU A 43 5.82 -22.72 5.28
N GLU A 44 5.02 -22.74 6.34
CA GLU A 44 4.55 -23.98 6.97
C GLU A 44 3.57 -24.74 6.06
N LYS A 45 2.75 -24.01 5.30
CA LYS A 45 1.79 -24.59 4.35
C LYS A 45 2.46 -25.11 3.08
N GLU A 46 3.25 -24.29 2.41
CA GLU A 46 3.78 -24.59 1.07
C GLU A 46 5.11 -25.35 1.10
N PHE A 47 5.84 -25.30 2.23
CA PHE A 47 7.09 -26.03 2.42
C PHE A 47 7.06 -26.86 3.70
N PRO A 48 6.32 -27.99 3.71
CA PRO A 48 6.21 -28.87 4.87
C PRO A 48 7.59 -29.21 5.46
N GLY A 49 7.71 -29.07 6.78
CA GLY A 49 8.96 -29.23 7.51
C GLY A 49 9.74 -27.94 7.73
N SER A 50 9.31 -26.82 7.13
CA SER A 50 9.78 -25.49 7.54
C SER A 50 9.06 -25.05 8.81
N ARG A 51 9.74 -24.33 9.71
CA ARG A 51 9.20 -23.87 10.99
C ARG A 51 9.82 -22.53 11.40
N LEU A 52 9.02 -21.68 12.04
CA LEU A 52 9.51 -20.47 12.71
C LEU A 52 9.37 -20.66 14.23
N LEU A 53 10.50 -20.81 14.91
CA LEU A 53 10.56 -21.07 16.35
C LEU A 53 10.75 -19.75 17.11
N THR A 54 9.75 -19.33 17.87
CA THR A 54 9.78 -18.10 18.67
C THR A 54 10.71 -18.25 19.88
N SER A 55 11.44 -17.18 20.21
CA SER A 55 12.25 -17.11 21.43
C SER A 55 11.38 -16.80 22.66
N ASP A 56 11.76 -17.32 23.83
CA ASP A 56 11.07 -17.02 25.10
C ASP A 56 11.17 -15.55 25.55
N ARG A 57 12.15 -14.80 25.02
CA ARG A 57 12.43 -13.41 25.42
C ARG A 57 11.65 -12.38 24.61
N ASP A 58 11.46 -12.66 23.33
CA ASP A 58 10.80 -11.79 22.38
C ASP A 58 10.05 -12.67 21.35
N PRO A 59 8.71 -12.64 21.32
CA PRO A 59 7.91 -13.39 20.36
C PRO A 59 8.20 -13.05 18.89
N LEU A 60 8.75 -11.86 18.62
CA LEU A 60 9.13 -11.42 17.27
C LEU A 60 10.57 -11.81 16.90
N GLU A 61 11.36 -12.31 17.86
CA GLU A 61 12.66 -12.91 17.62
C GLU A 61 12.49 -14.42 17.38
N VAL A 62 12.76 -14.89 16.16
CA VAL A 62 12.51 -16.27 15.76
C VAL A 62 13.72 -16.91 15.08
N SER A 63 13.86 -18.22 15.27
CA SER A 63 14.77 -19.06 14.48
C SER A 63 14.00 -19.66 13.30
N LEU A 64 14.48 -19.43 12.08
CA LEU A 64 13.88 -20.00 10.87
C LEU A 64 14.59 -21.30 10.48
N GLU A 65 13.83 -22.38 10.48
CA GLU A 65 14.24 -23.67 9.91
C GLU A 65 13.49 -23.87 8.59
N LEU A 66 14.20 -23.93 7.48
CA LEU A 66 13.61 -24.22 6.17
C LEU A 66 13.75 -25.71 5.85
N SER A 67 12.68 -26.30 5.28
CA SER A 67 12.76 -27.63 4.69
C SER A 67 13.77 -27.66 3.53
N VAL A 68 14.15 -28.86 3.07
CA VAL A 68 15.08 -29.01 1.94
C VAL A 68 14.56 -28.25 0.71
N ASP A 69 13.29 -28.43 0.37
CA ASP A 69 12.65 -27.73 -0.75
C ASP A 69 12.61 -26.22 -0.49
N GLY A 70 12.21 -25.79 0.72
CA GLY A 70 12.20 -24.39 1.11
C GLY A 70 13.56 -23.72 0.92
N ARG A 71 14.65 -24.38 1.29
CA ARG A 71 16.02 -23.90 1.07
C ARG A 71 16.37 -23.81 -0.41
N VAL A 72 16.04 -24.82 -1.22
CA VAL A 72 16.33 -24.84 -2.65
C VAL A 72 15.60 -23.70 -3.37
N PHE A 73 14.29 -23.57 -3.17
CA PHE A 73 13.49 -22.51 -3.80
C PHE A 73 13.90 -21.12 -3.33
N PHE A 74 14.20 -20.95 -2.04
CA PHE A 74 14.67 -19.66 -1.52
C PHE A 74 16.03 -19.29 -2.12
N ASN A 75 16.97 -20.24 -2.22
CA ASN A 75 18.27 -19.98 -2.85
C ASN A 75 18.16 -19.61 -4.33
N GLN A 76 17.26 -20.28 -5.07
CA GLN A 76 16.96 -19.94 -6.46
C GLN A 76 16.43 -18.50 -6.55
N PHE A 77 15.48 -18.13 -5.69
CA PHE A 77 14.95 -16.77 -5.65
C PHE A 77 16.02 -15.72 -5.38
N ILE A 78 16.90 -15.94 -4.39
CA ILE A 78 18.01 -15.04 -4.06
C ILE A 78 18.95 -14.87 -5.26
N THR A 79 19.24 -15.96 -5.97
CA THR A 79 20.13 -15.94 -7.14
C THR A 79 19.50 -15.18 -8.31
N THR A 80 18.26 -15.54 -8.68
CA THR A 80 17.51 -14.93 -9.80
C THR A 80 17.32 -13.42 -9.59
N ASN A 81 16.97 -13.00 -8.37
CA ASN A 81 16.72 -11.60 -8.04
C ASN A 81 17.99 -10.82 -7.65
N ARG A 82 19.18 -11.43 -7.75
CA ARG A 82 20.48 -10.82 -7.41
C ARG A 82 20.54 -10.26 -5.97
N LEU A 83 19.98 -11.00 -5.02
CA LEU A 83 19.89 -10.63 -3.61
C LEU A 83 21.01 -11.27 -2.75
N ASN A 84 22.06 -11.77 -3.38
CA ASN A 84 23.21 -12.34 -2.68
C ASN A 84 23.80 -11.33 -1.67
N GLY A 85 24.03 -11.78 -0.44
CA GLY A 85 24.53 -10.93 0.65
C GLY A 85 23.51 -9.96 1.26
N ARG A 86 22.24 -9.97 0.80
CA ARG A 86 21.15 -9.19 1.42
C ARG A 86 20.46 -9.92 2.58
N THR A 87 20.74 -11.20 2.74
CA THR A 87 20.24 -12.06 3.82
C THR A 87 21.27 -13.14 4.12
N ALA A 88 21.35 -13.56 5.38
CA ALA A 88 22.19 -14.65 5.86
C ALA A 88 21.37 -15.88 6.31
N ILE A 89 20.07 -15.94 6.00
CA ILE A 89 19.20 -17.10 6.29
C ILE A 89 19.78 -18.43 5.79
N LEU A 90 20.46 -18.42 4.63
CA LEU A 90 21.06 -19.62 4.04
C LEU A 90 22.50 -19.88 4.49
N ALA A 91 23.05 -19.07 5.41
CA ALA A 91 24.38 -19.31 5.96
C ALA A 91 24.46 -20.66 6.70
N ASN A 92 25.69 -21.15 6.91
CA ASN A 92 25.91 -22.40 7.65
C ASN A 92 25.44 -22.31 9.11
N VAL A 93 25.55 -21.11 9.69
CA VAL A 93 24.97 -20.75 10.98
C VAL A 93 24.02 -19.56 10.72
N PRO A 94 22.74 -19.82 10.46
CA PRO A 94 21.76 -18.76 10.22
C PRO A 94 21.62 -17.85 11.45
N PRO A 95 21.45 -16.53 11.26
CA PRO A 95 21.11 -15.64 12.35
C PRO A 95 19.68 -15.90 12.85
N LYS A 96 19.37 -15.40 14.04
CA LYS A 96 17.96 -15.24 14.43
C LYS A 96 17.33 -14.10 13.65
N LEU A 97 16.04 -14.19 13.39
CA LEU A 97 15.27 -13.18 12.68
C LEU A 97 14.49 -12.32 13.68
N LEU A 98 14.58 -11.00 13.57
CA LEU A 98 13.74 -10.09 14.35
C LEU A 98 12.74 -9.41 13.42
N PHE A 99 11.47 -9.75 13.58
CA PHE A 99 10.37 -9.19 12.79
C PHE A 99 9.99 -7.81 13.33
N ASP A 100 10.46 -6.76 12.68
CA ASP A 100 10.17 -5.38 13.04
C ASP A 100 10.29 -4.51 11.80
N ASN A 101 9.18 -3.90 11.39
CA ASN A 101 9.10 -3.11 10.17
C ASN A 101 9.64 -1.67 10.32
N ARG A 102 10.33 -1.35 11.42
CA ARG A 102 10.99 -0.05 11.61
C ARG A 102 12.39 -0.05 10.97
N VAL A 103 12.76 1.07 10.36
CA VAL A 103 14.14 1.25 9.86
C VAL A 103 15.11 1.35 11.04
N GLY A 104 16.23 0.61 11.01
CA GLY A 104 17.25 0.66 12.05
C GLY A 104 18.27 -0.47 11.94
N SER A 105 19.34 -0.39 12.74
CA SER A 105 20.33 -1.46 12.86
C SER A 105 19.81 -2.61 13.72
N ALA A 106 20.21 -3.83 13.39
CA ALA A 106 19.96 -5.02 14.19
C ALA A 106 21.17 -5.33 15.09
N PRO A 107 20.98 -5.94 16.28
CA PRO A 107 22.07 -6.48 17.07
C PRO A 107 22.89 -7.53 16.30
N ARG A 108 24.13 -7.73 16.70
CA ARG A 108 25.01 -8.72 16.06
C ARG A 108 24.43 -10.14 16.22
N GLY A 109 24.35 -10.89 15.12
CA GLY A 109 23.77 -12.24 15.09
C GLY A 109 22.25 -12.27 14.94
N ILE A 110 21.61 -11.09 14.83
CA ILE A 110 20.19 -10.93 14.53
C ILE A 110 20.06 -10.26 13.17
N GLU A 111 19.18 -10.80 12.33
CA GLU A 111 18.82 -10.24 11.03
C GLU A 111 17.41 -9.65 11.11
N LYS A 112 17.28 -8.36 10.85
CA LYS A 112 16.00 -7.67 10.95
C LYS A 112 15.15 -7.89 9.70
N VAL A 113 13.93 -8.37 9.91
CA VAL A 113 12.96 -8.64 8.85
C VAL A 113 11.97 -7.49 8.78
N THR A 114 12.12 -6.67 7.74
CA THR A 114 11.18 -5.62 7.33
C THR A 114 10.38 -6.08 6.11
N GLN A 115 9.40 -5.29 5.66
CA GLN A 115 8.60 -5.59 4.47
C GLN A 115 9.44 -5.79 3.18
N ASP A 116 10.63 -5.18 3.10
CA ASP A 116 11.52 -5.27 1.94
C ASP A 116 12.55 -6.40 2.06
N HIS A 117 12.51 -7.16 3.16
CA HIS A 117 13.44 -8.24 3.43
C HIS A 117 13.33 -9.36 2.37
N PRO A 118 14.44 -10.00 1.94
CA PRO A 118 14.39 -11.05 0.93
C PRO A 118 13.43 -12.19 1.25
N LEU A 119 13.26 -12.55 2.54
CA LEU A 119 12.27 -13.53 2.99
C LEU A 119 10.83 -13.12 2.63
N ILE A 120 10.44 -11.88 2.95
CA ILE A 120 9.09 -11.37 2.69
C ILE A 120 8.85 -11.24 1.19
N ARG A 121 9.87 -10.79 0.44
CA ARG A 121 9.80 -10.70 -1.02
C ARG A 121 9.67 -12.07 -1.68
N PHE A 122 10.36 -13.08 -1.18
CA PHE A 122 10.24 -14.46 -1.65
C PHE A 122 8.82 -14.98 -1.48
N VAL A 123 8.28 -14.88 -0.26
CA VAL A 123 6.90 -15.28 0.05
C VAL A 123 5.91 -14.55 -0.86
N SER A 124 6.09 -13.23 -1.03
CA SER A 124 5.23 -12.41 -1.89
C SER A 124 5.31 -12.82 -3.37
N GLU A 125 6.50 -13.07 -3.91
CA GLU A 125 6.68 -13.48 -5.31
C GLU A 125 6.07 -14.85 -5.58
N ARG A 126 6.26 -15.80 -4.66
CA ARG A 126 5.70 -17.14 -4.80
C ARG A 126 4.17 -17.14 -4.70
N GLN A 127 3.60 -16.31 -3.83
CA GLN A 127 2.15 -16.11 -3.77
C GLN A 127 1.59 -15.46 -5.06
N LYS A 128 2.32 -14.52 -5.67
CA LYS A 128 1.93 -13.92 -6.96
C LYS A 128 2.05 -14.90 -8.13
N GLY A 129 3.08 -15.74 -8.13
CA GLY A 129 3.39 -16.71 -9.19
C GLY A 129 2.49 -17.94 -9.22
N ALA A 130 1.80 -18.25 -8.12
CA ALA A 130 0.85 -19.37 -8.02
C ALA A 130 -0.44 -19.19 -8.85
N GLY A 131 -0.57 -18.07 -9.58
CA GLY A 131 -1.68 -17.79 -10.48
C GLY A 131 -2.95 -17.36 -9.75
N ASN A 132 -3.85 -16.70 -10.49
CA ASN A 132 -5.17 -16.18 -10.09
C ASN A 132 -6.17 -17.25 -9.57
N SER A 133 -5.75 -18.19 -8.72
CA SER A 133 -6.66 -18.93 -7.86
C SER A 133 -7.12 -18.00 -6.75
N PRO A 134 -8.41 -17.98 -6.37
CA PRO A 134 -8.93 -17.08 -5.33
C PRO A 134 -8.11 -17.29 -4.06
N MET A 135 -7.29 -16.29 -3.80
CA MET A 135 -6.30 -16.21 -2.74
C MET A 135 -7.09 -16.12 -1.43
N TYR A 136 -7.00 -17.15 -0.59
CA TYR A 136 -7.82 -17.32 0.61
C TYR A 136 -9.32 -17.46 0.32
N PHE A 137 -10.03 -18.20 1.17
CA PHE A 137 -11.48 -18.28 1.02
C PHE A 137 -12.03 -16.85 1.01
N PRO A 138 -12.88 -16.45 0.04
CA PRO A 138 -13.56 -15.16 0.09
C PRO A 138 -14.45 -15.05 1.33
N THR A 139 -14.63 -16.14 2.08
CA THR A 139 -15.50 -16.28 3.24
C THR A 139 -14.77 -16.99 4.37
N SER A 140 -14.55 -16.31 5.50
CA SER A 140 -13.98 -16.89 6.73
C SER A 140 -15.00 -16.92 7.86
N ALA A 141 -14.79 -17.81 8.82
CA ALA A 141 -15.55 -17.83 10.07
C ALA A 141 -14.55 -17.87 11.22
N ILE A 142 -14.51 -16.81 12.02
CA ILE A 142 -13.45 -16.59 13.02
C ILE A 142 -14.10 -16.37 14.38
N GLU A 143 -13.58 -17.05 15.41
CA GLU A 143 -13.84 -16.72 16.80
C GLU A 143 -12.68 -15.87 17.33
N VAL A 144 -13.00 -14.73 17.94
CA VAL A 144 -12.02 -13.81 18.53
C VAL A 144 -12.36 -13.56 20.00
N PRO A 145 -11.39 -13.64 20.93
CA PRO A 145 -11.65 -13.36 22.33
C PRO A 145 -11.99 -11.89 22.53
N ARG A 146 -12.96 -11.59 23.39
CA ARG A 146 -13.33 -10.20 23.74
C ARG A 146 -12.14 -9.34 24.16
N SER A 147 -11.14 -9.91 24.82
CA SER A 147 -9.94 -9.17 25.24
C SER A 147 -9.09 -8.64 24.10
N ALA A 148 -9.27 -9.14 22.87
CA ALA A 148 -8.58 -8.66 21.68
C ALA A 148 -9.36 -7.58 20.92
N VAL A 149 -10.60 -7.28 21.33
CA VAL A 149 -11.49 -6.34 20.64
C VAL A 149 -12.03 -5.31 21.62
N ASP A 150 -11.60 -4.06 21.47
CA ASP A 150 -12.05 -2.96 22.30
C ASP A 150 -13.37 -2.35 21.82
N GLY A 151 -14.25 -2.01 22.75
CA GLY A 151 -15.46 -1.23 22.48
C GLY A 151 -16.61 -1.97 21.78
N LEU A 152 -16.46 -3.26 21.44
CA LEU A 152 -17.52 -4.06 20.81
C LEU A 152 -18.13 -5.08 21.77
N LEU A 153 -19.43 -5.32 21.61
CA LEU A 153 -20.16 -6.30 22.41
C LEU A 153 -19.91 -7.72 21.88
N PRO A 154 -19.84 -8.73 22.76
CA PRO A 154 -19.89 -10.13 22.35
C PRO A 154 -21.10 -10.40 21.45
N GLY A 155 -20.90 -11.18 20.39
CA GLY A 155 -21.94 -11.40 19.39
C GLY A 155 -21.38 -11.79 18.03
N LEU A 156 -22.29 -11.92 17.06
CA LEU A 156 -21.96 -12.27 15.69
C LEU A 156 -21.88 -11.02 14.82
N TYR A 157 -20.83 -10.91 14.02
CA TYR A 157 -20.61 -9.82 13.08
C TYR A 157 -20.34 -10.36 11.68
N VAL A 158 -20.98 -9.79 10.67
CA VAL A 158 -20.70 -10.07 9.26
C VAL A 158 -19.80 -8.97 8.74
N TYR A 159 -18.69 -9.33 8.09
CA TYR A 159 -17.73 -8.36 7.58
C TYR A 159 -17.43 -8.54 6.09
N VAL A 160 -17.01 -7.44 5.45
CA VAL A 160 -16.55 -7.40 4.06
C VAL A 160 -15.33 -6.48 3.99
N VAL A 161 -14.30 -6.94 3.28
CA VAL A 161 -13.08 -6.20 2.96
C VAL A 161 -12.92 -6.13 1.45
N MET A 162 -12.87 -4.91 0.93
CA MET A 162 -12.61 -4.62 -0.47
C MET A 162 -11.31 -3.83 -0.59
N ARG A 163 -10.53 -4.10 -1.64
CA ARG A 163 -9.41 -3.26 -2.03
C ARG A 163 -9.86 -2.33 -3.13
N TRP A 164 -9.60 -1.04 -2.97
CA TRP A 164 -9.74 -0.04 -4.02
C TRP A 164 -8.36 0.36 -4.54
N THR A 165 -8.23 0.39 -5.86
CA THR A 165 -7.05 0.89 -6.57
C THR A 165 -7.50 2.01 -7.49
N LEU A 166 -7.01 3.21 -7.22
CA LEU A 166 -7.34 4.42 -7.95
C LEU A 166 -6.04 5.07 -8.46
N SER A 167 -5.88 5.17 -9.78
CA SER A 167 -4.68 5.65 -10.46
C SER A 167 -5.01 6.83 -11.37
N GLY A 168 -4.36 7.97 -11.13
CA GLY A 168 -4.45 9.18 -11.96
C GLY A 168 -3.17 10.01 -11.86
N SER A 169 -3.27 11.28 -11.43
CA SER A 169 -2.10 12.10 -11.08
C SER A 169 -1.34 11.58 -9.86
N ARG A 170 -2.03 10.81 -9.00
CA ARG A 170 -1.48 10.03 -7.90
C ARG A 170 -2.12 8.66 -7.90
N ASP A 171 -1.33 7.67 -7.52
CA ASP A 171 -1.82 6.33 -7.23
C ASP A 171 -2.26 6.27 -5.77
N MET A 172 -3.42 5.67 -5.54
CA MET A 172 -4.00 5.42 -4.23
C MET A 172 -4.49 3.97 -4.18
N GLU A 173 -4.03 3.26 -3.17
CA GLU A 173 -4.52 1.93 -2.84
C GLU A 173 -5.05 1.97 -1.41
N ARG A 174 -6.25 1.43 -1.18
CA ARG A 174 -6.92 1.44 0.12
C ARG A 174 -7.69 0.15 0.34
N LEU A 175 -7.59 -0.41 1.55
CA LEU A 175 -8.53 -1.40 2.04
C LEU A 175 -9.72 -0.69 2.69
N VAL A 176 -10.92 -1.12 2.34
CA VAL A 176 -12.18 -0.60 2.87
C VAL A 176 -12.88 -1.74 3.61
N TYR A 177 -13.24 -1.45 4.84
CA TYR A 177 -13.80 -2.39 5.79
C TYR A 177 -15.25 -2.02 6.07
N GLN A 178 -16.13 -3.02 6.03
CA GLN A 178 -17.47 -2.92 6.59
C GLN A 178 -17.71 -4.10 7.51
N ALA A 179 -18.42 -3.85 8.60
CA ALA A 179 -18.90 -4.89 9.48
C ALA A 179 -20.26 -4.51 10.06
N ARG A 180 -21.16 -5.49 10.16
CA ARG A 180 -22.52 -5.35 10.70
C ARG A 180 -22.73 -6.37 11.81
N SER A 181 -23.29 -5.95 12.94
CA SER A 181 -23.76 -6.90 13.96
C SER A 181 -24.93 -7.70 13.40
N ALA A 182 -24.85 -9.02 13.44
CA ALA A 182 -25.95 -9.89 13.01
C ALA A 182 -27.11 -9.91 14.01
N ASP A 183 -26.84 -9.57 15.28
CA ASP A 183 -27.82 -9.57 16.37
C ASP A 183 -28.71 -8.31 16.35
N VAL A 184 -28.09 -7.13 16.19
CA VAL A 184 -28.80 -5.83 16.24
C VAL A 184 -28.94 -5.21 14.84
N SER A 185 -28.36 -5.81 13.81
CA SER A 185 -28.31 -5.29 12.43
C SER A 185 -27.70 -3.87 12.36
N LEU A 186 -26.80 -3.56 13.29
CA LEU A 186 -26.14 -2.26 13.38
C LEU A 186 -24.86 -2.27 12.53
N LEU A 187 -24.76 -1.30 11.61
CA LEU A 187 -23.53 -1.02 10.88
C LEU A 187 -22.49 -0.39 11.82
N LEU A 188 -21.30 -0.98 11.84
CA LEU A 188 -20.16 -0.44 12.58
C LEU A 188 -19.56 0.76 11.84
N GLU A 189 -19.02 1.70 12.61
CA GLU A 189 -18.17 2.76 12.06
C GLU A 189 -16.92 2.16 11.41
N GLU A 190 -16.37 2.85 10.40
CA GLU A 190 -15.27 2.34 9.56
C GLU A 190 -14.06 1.90 10.40
N ASP A 191 -13.64 2.73 11.35
CA ASP A 191 -12.48 2.46 12.20
C ASP A 191 -12.73 1.26 13.15
N ALA A 192 -13.97 1.08 13.62
CA ALA A 192 -14.35 -0.06 14.44
C ALA A 192 -14.42 -1.37 13.62
N ALA A 193 -14.89 -1.28 12.37
CA ALA A 193 -14.90 -2.41 11.45
C ALA A 193 -13.46 -2.85 11.08
N GLU A 194 -12.58 -1.90 10.78
CA GLU A 194 -11.16 -2.15 10.53
C GLU A 194 -10.49 -2.79 11.76
N ALA A 195 -10.70 -2.24 12.96
CA ALA A 195 -10.16 -2.79 14.19
C ALA A 195 -10.64 -4.22 14.48
N LEU A 196 -11.93 -4.51 14.29
CA LEU A 196 -12.51 -5.85 14.48
C LEU A 196 -11.87 -6.87 13.52
N VAL A 197 -11.78 -6.54 12.23
CA VAL A 197 -11.22 -7.45 11.23
C VAL A 197 -9.73 -7.69 11.48
N ASN A 198 -8.97 -6.64 11.83
CA ASN A 198 -7.55 -6.78 12.15
C ASN A 198 -7.33 -7.60 13.43
N ALA A 199 -8.15 -7.40 14.47
CA ALA A 199 -8.10 -8.21 15.68
C ALA A 199 -8.42 -9.69 15.40
N ALA A 200 -9.42 -9.96 14.56
CA ALA A 200 -9.75 -11.31 14.14
C ALA A 200 -8.64 -11.98 13.32
N ALA A 201 -7.96 -11.23 12.44
CA ALA A 201 -6.82 -11.74 11.67
C ALA A 201 -5.59 -12.05 12.55
N LEU A 202 -5.38 -11.28 13.62
CA LEU A 202 -4.19 -11.40 14.48
C LEU A 202 -4.36 -12.36 15.66
N SER A 203 -5.54 -12.38 16.26
CA SER A 203 -5.81 -13.08 17.54
C SER A 203 -7.01 -14.01 17.46
N GLY A 204 -7.62 -14.15 16.28
CA GLY A 204 -8.72 -15.06 16.06
C GLY A 204 -8.26 -16.48 15.71
N HIS A 205 -9.21 -17.40 15.77
CA HIS A 205 -9.03 -18.80 15.39
C HIS A 205 -10.25 -19.29 14.61
N ASP A 206 -10.06 -20.32 13.78
CA ASP A 206 -11.12 -20.86 12.93
C ASP A 206 -12.33 -21.34 13.74
N TRP A 207 -13.50 -20.80 13.42
CA TRP A 207 -14.75 -21.24 14.03
C TRP A 207 -15.31 -22.46 13.29
N HIS A 208 -14.81 -23.64 13.65
CA HIS A 208 -15.21 -24.90 12.99
C HIS A 208 -16.73 -25.21 13.08
N GLY A 209 -17.41 -24.71 14.11
CA GLY A 209 -18.86 -24.90 14.32
C GLY A 209 -19.76 -23.99 13.49
N ALA A 210 -19.21 -22.96 12.82
CA ALA A 210 -19.97 -21.93 12.12
C ALA A 210 -20.99 -22.50 11.10
N LYS A 211 -20.59 -23.57 10.38
CA LYS A 211 -21.42 -24.15 9.33
C LYS A 211 -22.77 -24.67 9.84
N SER A 212 -22.84 -25.14 11.08
CA SER A 212 -24.08 -25.69 11.67
C SER A 212 -24.82 -24.70 12.56
N SER A 213 -24.14 -23.68 13.11
CA SER A 213 -24.71 -22.76 14.09
C SER A 213 -25.27 -21.46 13.50
N LEU A 214 -24.97 -21.15 12.23
CA LEU A 214 -25.34 -19.88 11.61
C LEU A 214 -26.63 -19.96 10.80
N ASP A 215 -27.40 -18.88 10.84
CA ASP A 215 -28.39 -18.58 9.81
C ASP A 215 -27.64 -18.01 8.58
N HIS A 216 -27.30 -18.90 7.64
CA HIS A 216 -26.58 -18.54 6.43
C HIS A 216 -27.33 -17.56 5.54
N ALA A 217 -28.66 -17.63 5.51
CA ALA A 217 -29.47 -16.73 4.70
C ALA A 217 -29.45 -15.32 5.28
N HIS A 218 -29.51 -15.19 6.61
CA HIS A 218 -29.35 -13.91 7.29
C HIS A 218 -27.96 -13.31 7.11
N CYS A 219 -26.92 -14.12 7.32
CA CYS A 219 -25.54 -13.66 7.13
C CYS A 219 -25.27 -13.21 5.68
N GLY A 220 -25.80 -13.95 4.69
CA GLY A 220 -25.69 -13.57 3.28
C GLY A 220 -26.35 -12.24 2.94
N ARG A 221 -27.54 -11.96 3.51
CA ARG A 221 -28.21 -10.65 3.31
C ARG A 221 -27.38 -9.50 3.89
N LEU A 222 -26.86 -9.66 5.11
CA LEU A 222 -26.01 -8.64 5.73
C LEU A 222 -24.71 -8.41 4.94
N GLN A 223 -24.14 -9.47 4.37
CA GLN A 223 -22.96 -9.36 3.50
C GLN A 223 -23.27 -8.57 2.23
N ASP A 224 -24.41 -8.83 1.59
CA ASP A 224 -24.84 -8.09 0.40
C ASP A 224 -25.11 -6.62 0.71
N GLU A 225 -25.72 -6.31 1.86
CA GLU A 225 -25.85 -4.93 2.36
C GLU A 225 -24.48 -4.26 2.53
N CYS A 226 -23.51 -4.94 3.16
CA CYS A 226 -22.16 -4.41 3.32
C CYS A 226 -21.50 -4.11 1.97
N ARG A 227 -21.66 -5.00 1.00
CA ARG A 227 -21.11 -4.82 -0.36
C ARG A 227 -21.77 -3.65 -1.08
N ALA A 228 -23.08 -3.52 -0.99
CA ALA A 228 -23.82 -2.43 -1.62
C ALA A 228 -23.38 -1.06 -1.08
N ASP A 229 -23.18 -0.96 0.24
CA ASP A 229 -22.69 0.26 0.85
C ASP A 229 -21.25 0.59 0.42
N ILE A 230 -20.35 -0.40 0.38
CA ILE A 230 -18.97 -0.19 -0.11
C ILE A 230 -18.99 0.28 -1.56
N GLU A 231 -19.85 -0.29 -2.40
CA GLU A 231 -19.96 0.11 -3.81
C GLU A 231 -20.42 1.58 -3.94
N GLU A 232 -21.37 2.01 -3.12
CA GLU A 232 -21.81 3.41 -3.11
C GLU A 232 -20.69 4.36 -2.64
N GLN A 233 -19.97 3.99 -1.58
CA GLN A 233 -18.80 4.74 -1.13
C GLN A 233 -17.72 4.82 -2.21
N TYR A 234 -17.50 3.73 -2.95
CA TYR A 234 -16.53 3.67 -4.04
C TYR A 234 -16.88 4.64 -5.17
N ARG A 235 -18.16 4.67 -5.59
CA ARG A 235 -18.64 5.63 -6.60
C ARG A 235 -18.44 7.07 -6.15
N GLY A 236 -18.77 7.37 -4.89
CA GLY A 236 -18.55 8.68 -4.29
C GLY A 236 -17.08 9.08 -4.26
N ALA A 237 -16.21 8.18 -3.80
CA ALA A 237 -14.76 8.39 -3.74
C ALA A 237 -14.14 8.59 -5.13
N LYS A 238 -14.55 7.76 -6.11
CA LYS A 238 -14.11 7.88 -7.50
C LYS A 238 -14.49 9.24 -8.10
N ALA A 239 -15.73 9.69 -7.89
CA ALA A 239 -16.20 10.99 -8.40
C ALA A 239 -15.52 12.19 -7.72
N ALA A 240 -15.20 12.08 -6.42
CA ALA A 240 -14.41 13.08 -5.72
C ALA A 240 -12.97 13.15 -6.28
N LEU A 241 -12.33 11.99 -6.45
CA LEU A 241 -10.96 11.90 -6.94
C LEU A 241 -10.84 12.36 -8.40
N ASP A 242 -11.80 12.02 -9.27
CA ASP A 242 -11.80 12.49 -10.66
C ASP A 242 -11.82 14.02 -10.75
N ARG A 243 -12.62 14.68 -9.91
CA ARG A 243 -12.65 16.15 -9.82
C ARG A 243 -11.31 16.72 -9.33
N GLU A 244 -10.78 16.19 -8.22
CA GLU A 244 -9.47 16.59 -7.70
C GLU A 244 -8.35 16.38 -8.72
N ASN A 245 -8.38 15.26 -9.44
CA ASN A 245 -7.39 14.89 -10.44
C ASN A 245 -7.36 15.89 -11.59
N ARG A 246 -8.53 16.23 -12.14
CA ARG A 246 -8.65 17.21 -13.23
C ARG A 246 -8.16 18.59 -12.80
N ASP A 247 -8.56 19.06 -11.62
CA ASP A 247 -8.13 20.36 -11.11
C ASP A 247 -6.62 20.41 -10.90
N ARG A 248 -6.04 19.34 -10.36
CA ARG A 248 -4.59 19.22 -10.15
C ARG A 248 -3.82 19.18 -11.46
N VAL A 249 -4.26 18.36 -12.43
CA VAL A 249 -3.63 18.27 -13.75
C VAL A 249 -3.67 19.63 -14.44
N ARG A 250 -4.82 20.30 -14.42
CA ARG A 250 -4.97 21.66 -14.98
C ARG A 250 -4.02 22.66 -14.31
N ALA A 251 -3.91 22.64 -12.99
CA ALA A 251 -3.00 23.52 -12.25
C ALA A 251 -1.53 23.24 -12.60
N MET A 252 -1.13 21.97 -12.73
CA MET A 252 0.23 21.59 -13.13
C MET A 252 0.56 22.03 -14.56
N ILE A 253 -0.38 21.85 -15.50
CA ILE A 253 -0.23 22.31 -16.88
C ILE A 253 -0.09 23.83 -16.93
N GLY A 254 -0.99 24.57 -16.28
CA GLY A 254 -0.93 26.04 -16.24
C GLY A 254 0.40 26.56 -15.67
N SER A 255 0.93 25.89 -14.63
CA SER A 255 2.25 26.24 -14.08
C SER A 255 3.40 25.95 -15.03
N LEU A 256 3.34 24.88 -15.83
CA LEU A 256 4.35 24.55 -16.83
C LEU A 256 4.31 25.53 -18.00
N GLU A 257 3.12 25.89 -18.47
CA GLU A 257 2.93 26.87 -19.54
C GLU A 257 3.44 28.25 -19.13
N GLU A 258 3.17 28.67 -17.90
CA GLU A 258 3.66 29.94 -17.37
C GLU A 258 5.20 29.95 -17.22
N ASP A 259 5.81 28.86 -16.75
CA ASP A 259 7.27 28.77 -16.69
C ASP A 259 7.90 28.75 -18.08
N LEU A 260 7.31 28.01 -19.03
CA LEU A 260 7.76 27.99 -20.43
C LEU A 260 7.68 29.38 -21.05
N ARG A 261 6.57 30.10 -20.84
CA ARG A 261 6.39 31.47 -21.32
C ARG A 261 7.50 32.39 -20.81
N ARG A 262 7.76 32.41 -19.50
CA ARG A 262 8.83 33.23 -18.92
C ARG A 262 10.21 32.88 -19.47
N ARG A 263 10.52 31.59 -19.62
CA ARG A 263 11.82 31.14 -20.19
C ARG A 263 11.95 31.48 -21.66
N ARG A 264 10.86 31.39 -22.42
CA ARG A 264 10.80 31.76 -23.83
C ARG A 264 11.01 33.26 -24.00
N GLU A 265 10.31 34.10 -23.24
CA GLU A 265 10.50 35.55 -23.25
C GLU A 265 11.97 35.93 -22.97
N SER A 266 12.59 35.28 -21.97
CA SER A 266 14.01 35.50 -21.67
C SER A 266 14.95 35.06 -22.80
N ALA A 267 14.66 33.94 -23.45
CA ALA A 267 15.46 33.44 -24.58
C ALA A 267 15.29 34.32 -25.83
N ASP A 268 14.06 34.73 -26.14
CA ASP A 268 13.74 35.60 -27.27
C ASP A 268 14.38 36.98 -27.10
N ALA A 269 14.39 37.54 -25.89
CA ALA A 269 15.13 38.77 -25.59
C ALA A 269 16.64 38.63 -25.85
N ARG A 270 17.28 37.53 -25.41
CA ARG A 270 18.71 37.27 -25.70
C ARG A 270 18.98 37.11 -27.19
N ILE A 271 18.08 36.46 -27.92
CA ILE A 271 18.18 36.29 -29.37
C ILE A 271 18.13 37.65 -30.06
N ALA A 272 17.15 38.50 -29.69
CA ALA A 272 17.02 39.85 -30.23
C ALA A 272 18.28 40.70 -29.97
N ASP A 273 18.84 40.64 -28.75
CA ASP A 273 20.08 41.33 -28.40
C ASP A 273 21.28 40.86 -29.25
N TYR A 274 21.39 39.55 -29.50
CA TYR A 274 22.47 38.99 -30.34
C TYR A 274 22.31 39.32 -31.82
N GLU A 275 21.08 39.41 -32.32
CA GLU A 275 20.77 39.81 -33.69
C GLU A 275 21.08 41.30 -33.93
N ALA A 276 20.72 42.16 -32.97
CA ALA A 276 20.96 43.61 -33.03
C ALA A 276 22.44 44.01 -32.83
N SER A 277 23.26 43.13 -32.25
CA SER A 277 24.69 43.39 -31.99
C SER A 277 25.52 43.46 -33.28
N ASP A 278 26.43 44.42 -33.38
CA ASP A 278 27.40 44.52 -34.49
C ASP A 278 28.60 43.58 -34.38
N ASP A 279 28.82 42.95 -33.21
CA ASP A 279 29.85 41.91 -33.04
C ASP A 279 29.49 40.60 -33.80
N PRO A 280 30.27 40.18 -34.81
CA PRO A 280 30.03 38.94 -35.56
C PRO A 280 30.04 37.68 -34.70
N ARG A 281 30.76 37.68 -33.56
CA ARG A 281 30.80 36.54 -32.63
C ARG A 281 29.47 36.35 -31.91
N ARG A 282 28.79 37.45 -31.56
CA ARG A 282 27.46 37.40 -30.92
C ARG A 282 26.38 36.92 -31.88
N ARG A 283 26.39 37.39 -33.14
CA ARG A 283 25.47 36.90 -34.19
C ARG A 283 25.60 35.38 -34.43
N ARG A 284 26.80 34.80 -34.29
CA ARG A 284 27.04 33.34 -34.38
C ARG A 284 26.41 32.53 -33.25
N LEU A 285 26.00 33.14 -32.13
CA LEU A 285 25.34 32.45 -31.01
C LEU A 285 23.83 32.30 -31.20
N VAL A 286 23.21 33.05 -32.11
CA VAL A 286 21.76 33.01 -32.38
C VAL A 286 21.26 31.59 -32.71
N PRO A 287 21.90 30.81 -33.61
CA PRO A 287 21.45 29.45 -33.90
C PRO A 287 21.48 28.53 -32.68
N MET A 288 22.48 28.71 -31.81
CA MET A 288 22.62 27.93 -30.58
C MET A 288 21.48 28.25 -29.59
N GLU A 289 21.17 29.53 -29.33
CA GLU A 289 20.08 29.90 -28.43
C GLU A 289 18.71 29.47 -28.99
N ARG A 290 18.47 29.61 -30.30
CA ARG A 290 17.27 29.05 -30.96
C ARG A 290 17.17 27.53 -30.80
N GLY A 291 18.30 26.82 -30.90
CA GLY A 291 18.37 25.37 -30.66
C GLY A 291 18.04 24.99 -29.23
N LYS A 292 18.57 25.72 -28.24
CA LYS A 292 18.24 25.53 -26.81
C LYS A 292 16.76 25.77 -26.54
N LEU A 293 16.19 26.85 -27.10
CA LEU A 293 14.78 27.18 -26.95
C LEU A 293 13.90 26.07 -27.55
N ARG A 294 14.22 25.58 -28.75
CA ARG A 294 13.48 24.47 -29.38
C ARG A 294 13.48 23.21 -28.50
N LEU A 295 14.64 22.80 -27.99
CA LEU A 295 14.76 21.63 -27.10
C LEU A 295 14.01 21.81 -25.79
N LEU A 296 14.03 23.03 -25.23
CA LEU A 296 13.28 23.37 -24.02
C LEU A 296 11.77 23.26 -24.27
N THR A 297 11.27 23.86 -25.34
CA THR A 297 9.85 23.80 -25.72
C THR A 297 9.40 22.35 -25.90
N GLN A 298 10.16 21.56 -26.66
CA GLN A 298 9.85 20.14 -26.86
C GLN A 298 9.72 19.37 -25.54
N ARG A 299 10.65 19.56 -24.59
CA ARG A 299 10.59 18.90 -23.28
C ARG A 299 9.33 19.29 -22.48
N TYR A 300 8.89 20.54 -22.58
CA TYR A 300 7.68 21.00 -21.92
C TYR A 300 6.43 20.43 -22.58
N GLU A 301 6.39 20.40 -23.92
CA GLU A 301 5.31 19.77 -24.69
C GLU A 301 5.17 18.29 -24.35
N GLU A 302 6.27 17.54 -24.31
CA GLU A 302 6.30 16.14 -23.86
C GLU A 302 5.75 16.00 -22.44
N LYS A 303 6.14 16.88 -21.51
CA LYS A 303 5.66 16.85 -20.12
C LYS A 303 4.17 17.17 -20.00
N ILE A 304 3.66 18.12 -20.77
CA ILE A 304 2.24 18.48 -20.80
C ILE A 304 1.43 17.32 -21.40
N ALA A 305 1.91 16.69 -22.47
CA ALA A 305 1.27 15.52 -23.06
C ALA A 305 1.22 14.34 -22.06
N GLU A 306 2.29 14.08 -21.31
CA GLU A 306 2.29 13.10 -20.21
C GLU A 306 1.23 13.40 -19.14
N LEU A 307 1.02 14.67 -18.80
CA LEU A 307 0.01 15.07 -17.81
C LEU A 307 -1.41 14.89 -18.32
N HIS A 308 -1.68 15.15 -19.61
CA HIS A 308 -2.98 14.87 -20.22
C HIS A 308 -3.32 13.38 -20.21
N LEU A 309 -2.33 12.50 -20.40
CA LEU A 309 -2.55 11.05 -20.27
C LEU A 309 -2.94 10.64 -18.84
N LYS A 310 -2.58 11.43 -17.82
CA LYS A 310 -2.94 11.21 -16.42
C LYS A 310 -4.27 11.86 -16.01
N GLU A 311 -4.91 12.57 -16.93
CA GLU A 311 -6.23 13.18 -16.70
C GLU A 311 -7.32 12.11 -16.61
N SER A 312 -7.17 11.01 -17.36
CA SER A 312 -8.04 9.85 -17.26
C SER A 312 -7.73 9.04 -15.98
N LEU A 313 -8.75 8.91 -15.12
CA LEU A 313 -8.65 8.08 -13.92
C LEU A 313 -8.86 6.61 -14.29
N SER A 314 -7.88 5.77 -13.96
CA SER A 314 -8.05 4.33 -13.87
C SER A 314 -8.53 3.98 -12.47
N ALA A 315 -9.61 3.22 -12.36
CA ALA A 315 -10.23 2.90 -11.08
C ALA A 315 -10.73 1.46 -11.10
N SER A 316 -10.29 0.66 -10.14
CA SER A 316 -10.77 -0.70 -9.92
C SER A 316 -10.99 -0.98 -8.43
N ASP A 317 -11.90 -1.90 -8.16
CA ASP A 317 -12.09 -2.50 -6.86
C ASP A 317 -12.05 -4.03 -6.99
N SER A 318 -11.59 -4.70 -5.93
CA SER A 318 -11.50 -6.16 -5.88
C SER A 318 -11.82 -6.66 -4.49
N ALA A 319 -12.60 -7.74 -4.40
CA ALA A 319 -12.86 -8.41 -3.13
C ALA A 319 -11.57 -9.00 -2.56
N VAL A 320 -11.36 -8.78 -1.26
CA VAL A 320 -10.19 -9.29 -0.51
C VAL A 320 -10.63 -10.43 0.38
N SER A 321 -11.58 -10.18 1.28
CA SER A 321 -12.11 -11.17 2.22
C SER A 321 -13.50 -10.73 2.68
N SER A 322 -14.31 -11.67 3.12
CA SER A 322 -15.56 -11.42 3.82
C SER A 322 -15.82 -12.60 4.75
N GLY A 323 -16.86 -12.53 5.56
CA GLY A 323 -17.21 -13.64 6.41
C GLY A 323 -17.90 -13.22 7.68
N VAL A 324 -17.73 -14.05 8.70
CA VAL A 324 -18.29 -13.84 10.02
C VAL A 324 -17.23 -13.86 11.10
N ILE A 325 -17.35 -12.95 12.06
CA ILE A 325 -16.53 -12.88 13.25
C ILE A 325 -17.47 -13.03 14.45
N ARG A 326 -17.18 -14.00 15.31
CA ARG A 326 -17.86 -14.20 16.57
C ARG A 326 -16.95 -13.72 17.70
N ILE A 327 -17.40 -12.70 18.42
CA ILE A 327 -16.72 -12.22 19.62
C ILE A 327 -17.21 -13.06 20.80
N VAL A 328 -16.28 -13.76 21.47
CA VAL A 328 -16.56 -14.68 22.59
C VAL A 328 -16.01 -14.18 23.93
#